data_AF-A0AAV6B2V0-F1
#
_entry.id   AF-A0AAV6B2V0-F1
#
_cell.length_a   1.000
_cell.length_b   1.000
_cell.length_c   1.000
_cell.angle_alpha   90.00
_cell.angle_beta   90.00
_cell.angle_gamma   90.00
#
_symmetry.space_group_name_H-M   'P 1'
#
loop_
_entity.id
_entity.type
_entity.pdbx_description
1 polymer ?
#
loop_
_entity_poly.entity_id
_entity_poly.type
_entity_poly.pdbx_seq_one_letter_code
_entity_poly.pdbx_strand_id
1 'polypeptide(L)'
;ATPVRAESQQFGLFESALRDPNHFHETLARLTPLLGTDRVGTPIVEATHQPDVFRMQTPVFADAKVEIRNPKSEIRNTSGLCLRRYRPAIHADVELEQGRPVFISTLVVSGPVKRARGPWCASGTWWDQRRWSRQEWDVETCDGAVYRLFNANGDWRIEGVYD
;
A
#
# COMPACT_ATOMS: atom_id res chain seq x y z
N ALA A 1 10.17 45.36 2.45
CA ALA A 1 8.97 44.57 2.13
C ALA A 1 8.11 44.49 3.39
N THR A 2 6.85 44.91 3.34
CA THR A 2 5.90 44.83 4.45
C THR A 2 5.18 43.48 4.39
N PRO A 3 5.15 42.68 5.47
CA PRO A 3 4.49 41.39 5.45
C PRO A 3 2.97 41.61 5.39
N VAL A 4 2.33 41.09 4.34
CA VAL A 4 0.88 41.07 4.20
C VAL A 4 0.32 39.91 5.02
N ARG A 5 -0.78 40.17 5.72
CA ARG A 5 -1.52 39.14 6.46
C ARG A 5 -2.15 38.18 5.45
N ALA A 6 -1.92 36.89 5.61
CA ALA A 6 -2.44 35.88 4.69
C ALA A 6 -3.98 35.92 4.64
N GLU A 7 -4.53 35.68 3.45
CA GLU A 7 -5.97 35.70 3.23
C GLU A 7 -6.66 34.62 4.07
N SER A 8 -7.55 35.04 4.97
CA SER A 8 -8.46 34.14 5.68
C SER A 8 -9.66 33.86 4.77
N GLN A 9 -9.79 32.64 4.27
CA GLN A 9 -10.97 32.24 3.50
C GLN A 9 -12.16 32.00 4.44
N GLN A 10 -13.29 32.65 4.14
CA GLN A 10 -14.57 32.38 4.78
C GLN A 10 -15.20 31.16 4.10
N PHE A 11 -15.32 30.06 4.83
CA PHE A 11 -15.86 28.80 4.30
C PHE A 11 -17.37 28.91 4.01
N GLY A 12 -17.81 28.38 2.86
CA GLY A 12 -19.21 28.03 2.68
C GLY A 12 -19.62 26.92 3.65
N LEU A 13 -20.87 26.92 4.11
CA LEU A 13 -21.42 25.97 5.11
C LEU A 13 -21.25 24.48 4.73
N PHE A 14 -20.91 24.18 3.46
CA PHE A 14 -20.78 22.83 2.89
C PHE A 14 -19.42 22.59 2.21
N GLU A 15 -18.46 23.49 2.37
CA GLU A 15 -17.12 23.32 1.79
C GLU A 15 -16.18 22.69 2.82
N SER A 16 -15.66 21.52 2.49
CA SER A 16 -14.56 20.87 3.20
C SER A 16 -13.21 21.49 2.78
N ALA A 17 -13.08 22.80 2.91
CA ALA A 17 -11.81 23.48 2.73
C ALA A 17 -11.02 23.51 4.04
N LEU A 18 -9.68 23.54 3.94
CA LEU A 18 -8.79 23.54 5.10
C LEU A 18 -9.00 24.79 5.94
N ARG A 19 -9.26 24.61 7.24
CA ARG A 19 -9.51 25.70 8.19
C ARG A 19 -8.40 26.77 8.24
N ASP A 20 -7.15 26.34 8.14
CA ASP A 20 -5.98 27.21 8.03
C ASP A 20 -4.95 26.56 7.07
N PRO A 21 -4.93 26.99 5.80
CA PRO A 21 -3.98 26.47 4.83
C PRO A 21 -2.52 26.76 5.22
N ASN A 22 -2.22 27.91 5.83
CA ASN A 22 -0.83 28.29 6.13
C ASN A 22 -0.26 27.42 7.25
N HIS A 23 -1.02 27.24 8.33
CA HIS A 23 -0.61 26.37 9.43
C HIS A 23 -0.46 24.91 8.98
N PHE A 24 -1.31 24.45 8.05
CA PHE A 24 -1.16 23.14 7.44
C PHE A 24 0.16 23.03 6.65
N HIS A 25 0.46 24.00 5.77
CA HIS A 25 1.73 24.01 5.02
C HIS A 25 2.94 24.10 5.95
N GLU A 26 2.86 24.87 7.03
CA GLU A 26 3.92 24.94 8.05
C GLU A 26 4.14 23.58 8.71
N THR A 27 3.06 22.86 9.02
CA THR A 27 3.14 21.50 9.58
C THR A 27 3.82 20.54 8.60
N LEU A 28 3.43 20.55 7.32
CA LEU A 28 4.10 19.74 6.30
C LEU A 28 5.58 20.11 6.11
N ALA A 29 5.90 21.41 6.16
CA ALA A 29 7.27 21.90 6.06
C ALA A 29 8.14 21.43 7.24
N ARG A 30 7.55 21.31 8.44
CA ARG A 30 8.22 20.75 9.63
C ARG A 30 8.37 19.23 9.56
N LEU A 31 7.42 18.51 8.97
CA LEU A 31 7.47 17.04 8.82
C LEU A 31 8.44 16.58 7.72
N THR A 32 8.50 17.32 6.61
CA THR A 32 9.36 16.99 5.46
C THR A 32 10.82 16.69 5.82
N PRO A 33 11.56 17.53 6.59
CA PRO A 33 12.94 17.24 6.97
C PRO A 33 13.09 16.03 7.92
N LEU A 34 12.04 15.64 8.63
CA LEU A 34 12.05 14.50 9.55
C LEU A 34 11.77 13.17 8.83
N LEU A 35 10.86 13.19 7.86
CA LEU A 35 10.32 11.99 7.23
C LEU A 35 10.80 11.78 5.79
N GLY A 36 11.29 12.83 5.13
CA GLY A 36 11.59 12.84 3.70
C GLY A 36 10.39 13.32 2.87
N THR A 37 10.70 13.86 1.69
CA THR A 37 9.70 14.36 0.72
C THR A 37 8.85 13.25 0.13
N ASP A 38 9.33 12.01 0.16
CA ASP A 38 8.65 10.80 -0.31
C ASP A 38 7.68 10.19 0.71
N ARG A 39 7.53 10.79 1.90
CA ARG A 39 6.67 10.28 2.99
C ARG A 39 5.65 11.30 3.50
N VAL A 40 5.59 12.49 2.90
CA VAL A 40 4.70 13.59 3.32
C VAL A 40 3.91 14.08 2.11
N GLY A 41 2.57 14.04 2.19
CA GLY A 41 1.68 14.52 1.13
C GLY A 41 0.45 13.64 0.90
N THR A 42 -0.05 13.63 -0.34
CA THR A 42 -1.17 12.81 -0.79
C THR A 42 -0.65 11.60 -1.58
N PRO A 43 -0.98 10.36 -1.21
CA PRO A 43 -0.57 9.18 -1.98
C PRO A 43 -1.36 9.10 -3.28
N ILE A 44 -0.65 8.95 -4.40
CA ILE A 44 -1.22 8.74 -5.72
C ILE A 44 -0.81 7.36 -6.21
N VAL A 45 -1.81 6.51 -6.44
CA VAL A 45 -1.60 5.18 -7.02
C VAL A 45 -1.03 5.35 -8.42
N GLU A 46 0.07 4.66 -8.71
CA GLU A 46 0.63 4.67 -10.05
C GLU A 46 -0.11 3.68 -10.96
N ALA A 47 -0.32 4.07 -12.22
CA ALA A 47 -0.98 3.22 -13.22
C ALA A 47 -0.06 2.09 -13.75
N THR A 48 0.81 1.54 -12.89
CA THR A 48 1.75 0.45 -13.21
C THR A 48 1.17 -0.92 -12.89
N HIS A 49 0.04 -0.97 -12.17
CA HIS A 49 -0.56 -2.17 -11.58
C HIS A 49 0.38 -2.94 -10.63
N GLN A 50 1.53 -2.35 -10.27
CA GLN A 50 2.45 -2.95 -9.33
C GLN A 50 1.84 -2.88 -7.92
N PRO A 51 1.70 -4.03 -7.22
CA PRO A 51 1.16 -4.01 -5.87
C PRO A 51 2.00 -3.11 -4.96
N ASP A 52 1.33 -2.35 -4.11
CA ASP A 52 1.94 -1.49 -3.07
C ASP A 52 2.78 -0.31 -3.57
N VAL A 53 2.71 0.01 -4.87
CA VAL A 53 3.40 1.18 -5.44
C VAL A 53 2.47 2.39 -5.51
N PHE A 54 2.93 3.47 -4.90
CA PHE A 54 2.34 4.79 -4.97
C PHE A 54 3.45 5.83 -4.88
N ARG A 55 3.15 7.06 -5.29
CA ARG A 55 4.03 8.22 -5.10
C ARG A 55 3.35 9.24 -4.21
N MET A 56 4.14 9.97 -3.44
CA MET A 56 3.64 11.12 -2.69
C MET A 56 3.61 12.35 -3.59
N GLN A 57 2.48 13.05 -3.59
CA GLN A 57 2.30 14.34 -4.26
C GLN A 57 2.06 15.43 -3.20
N THR A 58 2.54 16.63 -3.46
CA THR A 58 2.17 17.81 -2.65
C THR A 58 0.65 17.95 -2.61
N PRO A 59 0.04 18.03 -1.42
CA PRO A 59 -1.41 18.16 -1.31
C PRO A 59 -1.92 19.44 -1.99
N VAL A 60 -2.98 19.29 -2.79
CA VAL A 60 -3.63 20.41 -3.49
C VAL A 60 -5.01 20.62 -2.86
N PHE A 61 -5.26 21.82 -2.35
CA PHE A 61 -6.51 22.17 -1.65
C PHE A 61 -7.32 23.26 -2.34
N ALA A 62 -6.67 24.11 -3.13
CA ALA A 62 -7.36 25.03 -4.02
C ALA A 62 -8.15 24.18 -5.03
N ASP A 63 -9.47 24.31 -5.02
CA ASP A 63 -10.40 23.63 -5.93
C ASP A 63 -10.63 22.13 -5.69
N ALA A 64 -10.36 21.62 -4.49
CA ALA A 64 -10.82 20.28 -4.10
C ALA A 64 -12.35 20.28 -4.03
N LYS A 65 -13.02 20.08 -5.18
CA LYS A 65 -14.37 19.53 -5.21
C LYS A 65 -14.26 18.15 -4.60
N VAL A 66 -14.44 18.09 -3.29
CA VAL A 66 -14.65 16.83 -2.60
C VAL A 66 -15.97 16.33 -3.15
N GLU A 67 -15.90 15.49 -4.19
CA GLU A 67 -16.98 14.57 -4.45
C GLU A 67 -17.08 13.74 -3.18
N ILE A 68 -18.02 14.13 -2.31
CA ILE A 68 -18.47 13.30 -1.21
C ILE A 68 -19.05 12.08 -1.92
N ARG A 69 -18.21 11.08 -2.15
CA ARG A 69 -18.65 9.78 -2.66
C ARG A 69 -19.70 9.33 -1.69
N ASN A 70 -20.94 9.31 -2.14
CA ASN A 70 -22.05 8.83 -1.35
C ASN A 70 -21.64 7.42 -0.89
N PRO A 71 -21.51 7.13 0.40
CA PRO A 71 -21.02 5.84 0.90
C PRO A 71 -21.95 4.66 0.55
N LYS A 72 -23.05 4.92 -0.17
CA LYS A 72 -23.84 3.93 -0.92
C LYS A 72 -23.11 3.33 -2.12
N SER A 73 -21.80 3.53 -2.27
CA SER A 73 -20.96 2.57 -2.97
C SER A 73 -21.19 1.23 -2.27
N GLU A 74 -21.94 0.35 -2.92
CA GLU A 74 -22.28 -1.00 -2.47
C GLU A 74 -21.17 -1.52 -1.55
N ILE A 75 -21.49 -1.68 -0.26
CA ILE A 75 -20.65 -2.50 0.61
C ILE A 75 -20.71 -3.86 -0.06
N ARG A 76 -19.74 -4.14 -0.93
CA ARG A 76 -19.51 -5.50 -1.41
C ARG A 76 -19.26 -6.25 -0.12
N ASN A 77 -20.22 -7.07 0.27
CA ASN A 77 -20.00 -8.07 1.30
C ASN A 77 -18.85 -8.91 0.77
N THR A 78 -17.62 -8.54 1.12
CA THR A 78 -16.43 -9.31 0.83
C THR A 78 -16.50 -10.48 1.79
N SER A 79 -17.32 -11.47 1.43
CA SER A 79 -17.36 -12.76 2.09
C SER A 79 -16.03 -13.45 1.80
N GLY A 80 -15.02 -13.16 2.61
CA GLY A 80 -13.65 -13.63 2.43
C GLY A 80 -12.75 -13.11 3.54
N LEU A 81 -11.61 -13.77 3.73
CA LEU A 81 -10.63 -13.38 4.73
C LEU A 81 -9.99 -12.03 4.37
N CYS A 82 -9.69 -11.23 5.38
CA CYS A 82 -9.04 -9.95 5.22
C CYS A 82 -7.51 -10.13 5.27
N LEU A 83 -6.78 -9.61 4.29
CA LEU A 83 -5.32 -9.66 4.32
C LEU A 83 -4.76 -8.53 5.21
N ARG A 84 -4.26 -8.88 6.39
CA ARG A 84 -3.49 -7.97 7.24
C ARG A 84 -2.03 -8.00 6.81
N ARG A 85 -1.58 -6.87 6.26
CA ARG A 85 -0.30 -6.78 5.54
C ARG A 85 0.85 -6.38 6.47
N TYR A 86 2.00 -7.00 6.27
CA TYR A 86 3.27 -6.57 6.85
C TYR A 86 3.84 -5.42 6.02
N ARG A 87 4.28 -4.35 6.70
CA ARG A 87 4.81 -3.13 6.09
C ARG A 87 6.11 -2.74 6.81
N PRO A 88 7.29 -3.00 6.20
CA PRO A 88 7.50 -3.68 4.91
C PRO A 88 7.17 -5.18 4.96
N ALA A 89 7.06 -5.81 3.79
CA ALA A 89 6.96 -7.26 3.69
C ALA A 89 8.25 -7.91 4.26
N ILE A 90 8.10 -9.05 4.94
CA ILE A 90 9.20 -9.69 5.68
C ILE A 90 9.88 -10.71 4.76
N HIS A 91 11.22 -10.79 4.80
CA HIS A 91 11.96 -11.81 4.04
C HIS A 91 11.55 -13.22 4.46
N ALA A 92 11.49 -14.13 3.48
CA ALA A 92 11.14 -15.51 3.70
C ALA A 92 12.10 -16.44 2.96
N ASP A 93 12.61 -17.46 3.65
CA ASP A 93 13.23 -18.60 2.99
C ASP A 93 12.13 -19.61 2.68
N VAL A 94 12.04 -20.05 1.43
CA VAL A 94 10.98 -20.93 0.95
C VAL A 94 11.59 -22.13 0.24
N GLU A 95 11.30 -23.32 0.76
CA GLU A 95 11.64 -24.56 0.06
C GLU A 95 10.54 -24.90 -0.93
N LEU A 96 10.97 -25.28 -2.14
CA LEU A 96 10.08 -25.63 -3.24
C LEU A 96 10.23 -27.09 -3.61
N GLU A 97 9.10 -27.78 -3.80
CA GLU A 97 9.05 -29.09 -4.44
C GLU A 97 8.19 -28.98 -5.69
N GLN A 98 8.72 -29.39 -6.85
CA GLN A 98 8.03 -29.27 -8.15
C GLN A 98 7.49 -27.85 -8.43
N GLY A 99 8.21 -26.82 -7.96
CA GLY A 99 7.82 -25.41 -8.13
C GLY A 99 6.72 -24.92 -7.19
N ARG A 100 6.33 -25.69 -6.17
CA ARG A 100 5.33 -25.31 -5.16
C ARG A 100 5.97 -25.14 -3.79
N PRO A 101 5.56 -24.15 -2.98
CA PRO A 101 6.00 -24.01 -1.59
C PRO A 101 5.64 -25.23 -0.75
N VAL A 102 6.65 -25.82 -0.10
CA VAL A 102 6.49 -26.96 0.83
C VAL A 102 6.96 -26.64 2.25
N PHE A 103 7.83 -25.64 2.41
CA PHE A 103 8.26 -25.15 3.72
C PHE A 103 8.49 -23.64 3.64
N ILE A 104 8.14 -22.93 4.71
CA ILE A 104 8.44 -21.50 4.86
C ILE A 104 9.23 -21.28 6.15
N SER A 105 10.21 -20.38 6.11
CA SER A 105 10.93 -19.91 7.28
C SER A 105 11.06 -18.40 7.25
N THR A 106 10.50 -17.74 8.26
CA THR A 106 10.47 -16.28 8.38
C THR A 106 10.62 -15.89 9.84
N LEU A 107 10.73 -14.58 10.12
CA LEU A 107 10.74 -14.06 11.49
C LEU A 107 9.41 -14.23 12.25
N VAL A 108 8.29 -14.47 11.55
CA VAL A 108 6.94 -14.52 12.15
C VAL A 108 6.29 -15.90 12.10
N VAL A 109 6.71 -16.74 11.17
CA VAL A 109 6.22 -18.11 10.99
C VAL A 109 7.32 -18.98 10.37
N SER A 110 7.47 -20.20 10.87
CA SER A 110 8.37 -21.20 10.31
C SER A 110 7.72 -22.57 10.41
N GLY A 111 7.71 -23.33 9.32
CA GLY A 111 7.12 -24.66 9.29
C GLY A 111 6.70 -25.15 7.90
N PRO A 112 6.24 -26.41 7.83
CA PRO A 112 5.78 -27.01 6.59
C PRO A 112 4.49 -26.34 6.10
N VAL A 113 4.38 -26.24 4.78
CA VAL A 113 3.19 -25.77 4.08
C VAL A 113 2.25 -26.94 3.89
N LYS A 114 1.06 -26.85 4.51
CA LYS A 114 0.00 -27.86 4.41
C LYS A 114 -0.73 -27.77 3.08
N ARG A 115 -1.00 -26.55 2.59
CA ARG A 115 -1.59 -26.30 1.27
C ARG A 115 -0.99 -25.06 0.64
N ALA A 116 -0.79 -25.09 -0.66
CA ALA A 116 -0.38 -23.94 -1.46
C ALA A 116 -1.35 -23.70 -2.62
N ARG A 117 -1.64 -22.43 -2.90
CA ARG A 117 -2.40 -21.97 -4.06
C ARG A 117 -1.60 -20.88 -4.78
N GLY A 118 -1.55 -20.97 -6.11
CA GLY A 118 -0.68 -20.15 -6.95
C GLY A 118 0.10 -21.00 -7.97
N PRO A 119 1.10 -20.42 -8.65
CA PRO A 119 1.45 -19.00 -8.56
C PRO A 119 0.44 -18.14 -9.31
N TRP A 120 -0.02 -17.05 -8.71
CA TRP A 120 -0.65 -15.97 -9.47
C TRP A 120 0.43 -15.03 -9.96
N CYS A 121 0.62 -15.00 -11.28
CA CYS A 121 1.63 -14.17 -11.91
C CYS A 121 1.07 -12.77 -12.18
N ALA A 122 1.83 -11.75 -11.80
CA ALA A 122 1.59 -10.37 -12.16
C ALA A 122 2.87 -9.76 -12.71
N SER A 123 2.75 -8.92 -13.72
CA SER A 123 3.86 -8.18 -14.31
C SER A 123 3.36 -6.88 -14.91
N GLY A 124 4.28 -5.94 -15.10
CA GLY A 124 3.96 -4.65 -15.66
C GLY A 124 5.20 -3.93 -16.14
N THR A 125 4.96 -2.87 -16.91
CA THR A 125 6.01 -2.00 -17.46
C THR A 125 7.08 -2.78 -18.24
N TRP A 126 6.70 -3.87 -18.91
CA TRP A 126 7.63 -4.82 -19.55
C TRP A 126 8.47 -4.21 -20.69
N TRP A 127 8.03 -3.07 -21.23
CA TRP A 127 8.68 -2.35 -22.33
C TRP A 127 9.76 -1.35 -21.88
N ASP A 128 9.96 -1.12 -20.57
CA ASP A 128 10.96 -0.19 -20.05
C ASP A 128 11.86 -0.78 -18.96
N GLN A 129 12.75 0.04 -18.42
CA GLN A 129 13.70 -0.36 -17.37
C GLN A 129 13.03 -0.58 -16.00
N ARG A 130 11.80 -0.10 -15.80
CA ARG A 130 10.98 -0.26 -14.59
C ARG A 130 10.10 -1.51 -14.66
N ARG A 131 10.37 -2.41 -15.61
CA ARG A 131 9.71 -3.72 -15.68
C ARG A 131 9.74 -4.42 -14.33
N TRP A 132 8.62 -5.03 -13.99
CA TRP A 132 8.50 -5.85 -12.79
C TRP A 132 7.72 -7.11 -13.10
N SER A 133 8.02 -8.17 -12.35
CA SER A 133 7.29 -9.43 -12.34
C SER A 133 7.25 -9.95 -10.92
N ARG A 134 6.16 -10.64 -10.60
CA ARG A 134 5.88 -11.14 -9.27
C ARG A 134 5.03 -12.40 -9.37
N GLN A 135 5.35 -13.40 -8.56
CA GLN A 135 4.55 -14.61 -8.39
C GLN A 135 4.02 -14.65 -6.97
N GLU A 136 2.70 -14.65 -6.81
CA GLU A 136 2.05 -14.67 -5.50
C GLU A 136 1.53 -16.07 -5.16
N TRP A 137 1.62 -16.41 -3.89
CA TRP A 137 1.13 -17.67 -3.34
C TRP A 137 0.36 -17.43 -2.06
N ASP A 138 -0.74 -18.14 -1.89
CA ASP A 138 -1.44 -18.22 -0.61
C ASP A 138 -1.14 -19.60 -0.02
N VAL A 139 -0.55 -19.63 1.17
CA VAL A 139 -0.09 -20.86 1.84
C VAL A 139 -0.78 -21.04 3.18
N GLU A 140 -1.30 -22.25 3.43
CA GLU A 140 -1.84 -22.69 4.72
C GLU A 140 -0.74 -23.42 5.48
N THR A 141 -0.42 -23.00 6.71
CA THR A 141 0.49 -23.70 7.62
C THR A 141 -0.25 -24.76 8.44
N CYS A 142 0.50 -25.64 9.12
CA CYS A 142 -0.10 -26.74 9.89
C CYS A 142 -1.01 -26.30 11.06
N ASP A 143 -0.79 -25.10 11.60
CA ASP A 143 -1.64 -24.45 12.62
C ASP A 143 -2.94 -23.84 12.04
N GLY A 144 -3.12 -23.88 10.72
CA GLY A 144 -4.30 -23.41 10.02
C GLY A 144 -4.27 -21.93 9.62
N ALA A 145 -3.22 -21.19 9.96
CA ALA A 145 -3.03 -19.83 9.49
C ALA A 145 -2.77 -19.81 7.98
N VAL A 146 -3.29 -18.79 7.29
CA VAL A 146 -3.07 -18.60 5.85
C VAL A 146 -2.25 -17.34 5.63
N TYR A 147 -1.16 -17.45 4.88
CA TYR A 147 -0.26 -16.35 4.58
C TYR A 147 -0.20 -16.08 3.08
N ARG A 148 -0.05 -14.81 2.71
CA ARG A 148 0.34 -14.45 1.34
C ARG A 148 1.84 -14.29 1.25
N LEU A 149 2.45 -15.09 0.39
CA LEU A 149 3.85 -14.97 -0.04
C LEU A 149 3.92 -14.34 -1.42
N PHE A 150 5.07 -13.78 -1.76
CA PHE A 150 5.43 -13.56 -3.14
C PHE A 150 6.91 -13.79 -3.39
N ASN A 151 7.23 -14.15 -4.63
CA ASN A 151 8.56 -14.12 -5.17
C ASN A 151 8.65 -13.03 -6.24
N ALA A 152 9.64 -12.15 -6.12
CA ALA A 152 10.01 -11.21 -7.18
C ALA A 152 11.49 -11.39 -7.51
N ASN A 153 11.79 -11.94 -8.70
CA ASN A 153 13.16 -12.18 -9.16
C ASN A 153 14.03 -13.00 -8.17
N GLY A 154 13.45 -14.01 -7.53
CA GLY A 154 14.17 -14.84 -6.54
C GLY A 154 14.07 -14.36 -5.09
N ASP A 155 13.62 -13.12 -4.85
CA ASP A 155 13.43 -12.55 -3.51
C ASP A 155 12.05 -12.95 -2.98
N TRP A 156 12.04 -13.91 -2.05
CA TRP A 156 10.83 -14.40 -1.39
C TRP A 156 10.49 -13.55 -0.17
N ARG A 157 9.22 -13.15 -0.07
CA ARG A 157 8.70 -12.39 1.07
C ARG A 157 7.32 -12.86 1.50
N ILE A 158 7.04 -12.73 2.79
CA ILE A 158 5.69 -12.80 3.35
C ILE A 158 5.08 -11.40 3.39
N GLU A 159 3.98 -11.24 2.68
CA GLU A 159 3.29 -9.96 2.53
C GLU A 159 2.26 -9.71 3.62
N GLY A 160 1.68 -10.77 4.17
CA GLY A 160 0.65 -10.66 5.19
C GLY A 160 0.07 -12.01 5.58
N VAL A 161 -0.85 -11.93 6.54
CA VAL A 161 -1.65 -13.06 7.05
C VAL A 161 -3.12 -12.74 6.82
N TYR A 162 -3.91 -13.76 6.52
CA TYR A 162 -5.36 -13.64 6.39
C TYR A 162 -6.02 -13.85 7.75
N ASP A 163 -6.89 -12.91 8.13
CA ASP A 163 -7.74 -12.94 9.32
C ASP A 163 -9.23 -13.17 8.95
#